data_AF-A0A0G0WIG5-F1
#
_entry.id   AF-A0A0G0WIG5-F1
#
_cell.length_a   1.000
_cell.length_b   1.000
_cell.length_c   1.000
_cell.angle_alpha   90.00
_cell.angle_beta   90.00
_cell.angle_gamma   90.00
#
_symmetry.space_group_name_H-M   'P 1'
#
loop_
_entity.id
_entity.type
_entity.pdbx_description
1 polymer ?
#
loop_
_entity_poly.entity_id
_entity_poly.type
_entity_poly.pdbx_seq_one_letter_code
_entity_poly.pdbx_strand_id
1 'polypeptide(L)' 'MLTMRLQRIGKKGQAYFRIIVTEHTKKPQGEYLELLGSYDPHKKDLKVKKERIEHWMSKGDPNPKLQ' A
#
# COMPACT_ATOMS: atom_id res chain seq x y z
N MET A 1 -15.33 -2.91 -2.86
CA MET A 1 -14.67 -1.61 -2.60
C MET A 1 -13.17 -1.76 -2.82
N LEU A 2 -12.55 -0.75 -3.44
CA LEU A 2 -11.10 -0.63 -3.50
C LEU A 2 -10.58 -0.33 -2.10
N THR A 3 -9.34 -0.69 -1.80
CA THR A 3 -8.67 -0.41 -0.53
C THR A 3 -7.19 -0.14 -0.74
N MET A 4 -6.66 0.80 0.04
CA MET A 4 -5.23 1.05 0.16
C MET A 4 -4.71 0.29 1.37
N ARG A 5 -3.71 -0.55 1.19
CA ARG A 5 -3.13 -1.34 2.29
C ARG A 5 -1.64 -1.56 2.15
N LEU A 6 -1.01 -1.90 3.27
CA LEU A 6 0.38 -2.32 3.32
C LEU A 6 0.48 -3.81 3.03
N GLN A 7 1.15 -4.16 1.94
CA GLN A 7 1.53 -5.53 1.64
C GLN A 7 2.93 -5.79 2.19
N ARG A 8 3.01 -6.68 3.18
CA ARG A 8 4.31 -7.16 3.69
C ARG A 8 4.95 -8.10 2.68
N ILE A 9 6.18 -7.79 2.31
CA ILE A 9 7.05 -8.60 1.46
C ILE A 9 8.40 -8.80 2.16
N GLY A 10 9.26 -9.62 1.56
CA GLY A 10 10.59 -9.91 2.07
C GLY A 10 10.68 -11.21 2.85
N LYS A 11 11.88 -11.49 3.37
CA LYS A 11 12.20 -12.76 4.06
C LYS A 11 11.80 -12.69 5.53
N LYS A 12 11.80 -13.84 6.19
CA LYS A 12 11.72 -13.91 7.67
C LYS A 12 12.88 -13.08 8.25
N GLY A 13 12.58 -12.15 9.17
CA GLY A 13 13.56 -11.22 9.74
C GLY A 13 13.85 -9.96 8.91
N GLN A 14 13.45 -9.91 7.63
CA GLN A 14 13.63 -8.75 6.76
C GLN A 14 12.28 -8.32 6.18
N ALA A 15 11.49 -7.64 7.00
CA ALA A 15 10.22 -7.07 6.57
C ALA A 15 10.46 -5.86 5.66
N TYR A 16 9.78 -5.83 4.52
CA TYR A 16 9.60 -4.66 3.68
C TYR A 16 8.11 -4.51 3.40
N PHE A 17 7.64 -3.29 3.17
CA PHE A 17 6.23 -3.02 2.95
C PHE A 17 6.03 -2.31 1.62
N ARG A 18 4.96 -2.67 0.92
CA ARG A 18 4.49 -1.97 -0.28
C ARG A 18 3.15 -1.34 0.01
N ILE A 19 2.97 -0.09 -0.41
CA ILE A 19 1.69 0.62 -0.35
C ILE A 19 0.98 0.34 -1.67
N ILE A 20 -0.11 -0.43 -1.61
CA ILE A 20 -0.81 -0.91 -2.80
C ILE A 20 -2.29 -0.50 -2.77
N VAL A 21 -2.86 -0.32 -3.97
CA VAL A 21 -4.31 -0.26 -4.19
C VAL A 21 -4.78 -1.62 -4.69
N THR A 22 -5.80 -2.19 -4.07
CA THR A 22 -6.38 -3.48 -4.46
C THR A 22 -7.83 -3.56 -4.01
N GLU A 23 -8.58 -4.56 -4.43
CA GLU A 23 -9.93 -4.77 -3.92
C GLU A 23 -9.90 -5.39 -2.52
N HIS A 24 -10.81 -4.97 -1.64
CA HIS A 24 -10.87 -5.47 -0.25
C HIS A 24 -11.05 -7.00 -0.15
N THR A 25 -11.68 -7.62 -1.16
CA THR A 25 -11.90 -9.08 -1.23
C THR A 25 -10.63 -9.86 -1.56
N LYS A 26 -9.58 -9.20 -2.08
CA LYS A 26 -8.35 -9.86 -2.53
C LYS A 26 -7.47 -10.21 -1.34
N LYS A 27 -6.78 -11.35 -1.45
CA LYS A 27 -5.80 -11.82 -0.46
C LYS A 27 -4.71 -10.78 -0.20
N PRO A 28 -4.24 -10.58 1.05
CA PRO A 28 -3.23 -9.57 1.40
C PRO A 28 -1.94 -9.59 0.58
N GLN A 29 -1.43 -10.79 0.27
CA GLN A 29 -0.24 -11.01 -0.57
C GLN A 29 -0.60 -11.33 -2.04
N GLY A 30 -1.83 -11.05 -2.44
CA GLY A 30 -2.31 -11.29 -3.80
C GLY A 30 -2.04 -10.13 -4.75
N GLU A 31 -2.73 -10.21 -5.88
CA GLU A 31 -2.69 -9.19 -6.93
C GLU A 31 -3.18 -7.83 -6.43
N TYR A 32 -2.56 -6.79 -6.96
CA TYR A 32 -2.90 -5.40 -6.69
C TYR A 32 -3.08 -4.67 -8.02
N LEU A 33 -3.93 -3.65 -8.00
CA LEU A 33 -4.20 -2.81 -9.16
C LEU A 33 -3.04 -1.85 -9.41
N GLU A 34 -2.51 -1.25 -8.35
CA GLU A 34 -1.41 -0.29 -8.47
C GLU A 34 -0.50 -0.26 -7.25
N LEU A 35 0.80 -0.08 -7.49
CA LEU A 35 1.81 0.18 -6.47
C LEU A 35 2.04 1.69 -6.32
N LEU A 36 1.68 2.22 -5.17
CA LEU A 36 1.81 3.65 -4.85
C LEU A 36 3.14 3.99 -4.20
N GLY A 37 3.78 3.00 -3.57
CA GLY A 37 5.04 3.21 -2.90
C GLY A 37 5.57 1.98 -2.17
N SER A 38 6.69 2.18 -1.50
CA SER A 38 7.36 1.20 -0.67
C SER A 38 7.88 1.84 0.61
N TYR A 39 7.90 1.05 1.67
CA TYR A 39 8.42 1.42 2.96
C TYR A 39 9.41 0.35 3.44
N ASP A 40 10.63 0.77 3.72
CA ASP A 40 11.65 -0.04 4.36
C ASP A 40 11.74 0.34 5.85
N PRO A 41 11.27 -0.52 6.77
CA PRO A 41 11.31 -0.24 8.21
C PRO A 41 12.72 -0.28 8.80
N HIS A 42 13.67 -0.98 8.15
CA HIS A 42 15.05 -1.08 8.64
C HIS A 42 15.83 0.18 8.36
N LYS A 43 15.56 0.80 7.20
CA LYS A 43 16.17 2.08 6.80
C LYS A 43 15.30 3.28 7.17
N LYS A 44 14.07 3.05 7.64
CA LYS A 44 13.02 4.07 7.83
C LYS A 44 12.81 4.92 6.57
N ASP A 45 12.98 4.30 5.41
CA ASP A 45 12.92 4.95 4.11
C ASP A 45 11.53 4.73 3.49
N LEU A 46 10.83 5.83 3.22
CA LEU A 46 9.50 5.83 2.63
C LEU A 46 9.55 6.46 1.25
N LYS A 47 9.30 5.66 0.22
CA LYS A 47 9.23 6.10 -1.18
C LYS A 47 7.79 6.01 -1.65
N VAL A 48 7.16 7.16 -1.88
CA VAL A 48 5.75 7.24 -2.29
C VAL A 48 5.57 8.16 -3.49
N LYS A 49 4.66 7.77 -4.39
CA LYS A 49 4.22 8.58 -5.53
C LYS A 49 3.06 9.47 -5.09
N LYS A 50 3.37 10.67 -4.58
CA LYS A 50 2.37 11.61 -4.03
C LYS A 50 1.21 11.88 -4.98
N GLU A 51 1.50 12.15 -6.25
CA GLU A 51 0.50 12.43 -7.29
C GLU A 51 -0.53 11.30 -7.44
N ARG A 52 -0.08 10.04 -7.32
CA ARG A 52 -0.98 8.88 -7.42
C ARG A 52 -1.79 8.69 -6.16
N ILE A 53 -1.20 8.96 -4.99
CA ILE A 53 -1.93 8.93 -3.72
C ILE A 53 -3.06 9.96 -3.75
N GLU A 54 -2.78 11.20 -4.16
CA GLU A 54 -3.79 12.26 -4.27
C GLU A 54 -4.91 11.90 -5.26
N HIS A 55 -4.56 11.33 -6.42
CA HIS A 55 -5.54 10.82 -7.38
C HIS A 55 -6.47 9.76 -6.77
N TRP A 56 -5.91 8.80 -6.03
CA TRP A 56 -6.70 7.74 -5.40
C TRP A 56 -7.49 8.21 -4.17
N MET A 57 -6.97 9.18 -3.41
CA MET A 57 -7.73 9.86 -2.35
C MET A 57 -8.93 10.62 -2.93
N SER A 58 -8.74 11.31 -4.05
CA SER A 58 -9.82 12.04 -4.72
C SER A 58 -10.87 11.13 -5.36
N LYS A 59 -10.50 9.90 -5.79
CA LYS A 59 -11.43 8.95 -6.42
C LYS A 59 -12.38 8.24 -5.44
N GLY A 60 -12.31 8.57 -4.16
CA GLY A 60 -13.09 7.94 -3.10
C GLY A 60 -12.16 7.12 -2.24
N ASP A 61 -11.93 7.62 -1.03
CA ASP A 61 -11.04 7.05 -0.03
C ASP A 61 -11.28 5.53 0.11
N PRO A 62 -10.33 4.69 -0.37
CA PRO A 62 -10.51 3.26 -0.35
C PRO A 62 -10.50 2.67 1.08
N ASN A 63 -10.11 3.43 2.11
CA ASN A 63 -10.10 2.96 3.49
C ASN A 63 -9.88 4.07 4.55
N PRO A 64 -10.93 4.53 5.27
CA PRO A 64 -10.81 5.60 6.27
C PRO A 64 -10.16 5.20 7.62
N LYS A 65 -9.56 4.00 7.75
CA LYS A 65 -9.01 3.51 9.05
C LYS A 65 -7.52 3.84 9.27
N LEU A 66 -7.08 5.03 8.88
CA LEU A 66 -5.76 5.58 9.21
C LEU A 66 -5.92 6.88 10.02
N GLN A 67 -6.87 6.91 10.95
CA GLN A 67 -6.92 7.87 12.07
C GLN A 67 -6.35 7.22 13.32
#